data_AF-A0A847X2B8-F1
#
_entry.id   AF-A0A847X2B8-F1
#
_cell.length_a   1.000
_cell.length_b   1.000
_cell.length_c   1.000
_cell.angle_alpha   90.00
_cell.angle_beta   90.00
_cell.angle_gamma   90.00
#
_symmetry.space_group_name_H-M   'P 1'
#
loop_
_entity.id
_entity.type
_entity.pdbx_description
1 polymer ?
#
loop_
_entity_poly.entity_id
_entity_poly.type
_entity_poly.pdbx_seq_one_letter_code
_entity_poly.pdbx_strand_id
1 'polypeptide(L)'
;EGCYACHSQMIRTLADEVDRYGPYSLAVESQYDRPMQWGSKRTGPDLARVGGKYSDVWHAMHMNNPRDVVPESNMPAYPWLARTQVDVSALSAHLAAQQALGVPYTDEMIADASRDTLGQATPDSDNASAMAERYGEDTQISAFDGVTTSVTELDALIAYLQVLGQLTDAAYIDTAAPELPSDPASAGAAVDQAEE
;
A
#
# COMPACT_ATOMS: atom_id res chain seq x y z
N GLU A 1 8.23 9.04 -9.98
CA GLU A 1 7.66 7.74 -10.39
C GLU A 1 6.49 7.84 -11.34
N GLY A 2 5.41 8.54 -10.99
CA GLY A 2 4.30 8.72 -11.95
C GLY A 2 3.55 7.41 -12.23
N CYS A 3 3.45 6.51 -11.25
CA CYS A 3 2.78 5.21 -11.36
C CYS A 3 1.36 5.33 -11.94
N TYR A 4 0.64 6.40 -11.59
CA TYR A 4 -0.70 6.73 -12.09
C TYR A 4 -0.80 6.84 -13.63
N ALA A 5 0.32 7.06 -14.33
CA ALA A 5 0.34 7.11 -15.79
C ALA A 5 0.26 5.71 -16.44
N CYS A 6 0.51 4.66 -15.66
CA CYS A 6 0.48 3.26 -16.10
C CYS A 6 -0.50 2.39 -15.33
N HIS A 7 -0.82 2.75 -14.09
CA HIS A 7 -1.68 2.00 -13.20
C HIS A 7 -2.88 2.86 -12.78
N SER A 8 -4.06 2.25 -12.81
CA SER A 8 -5.27 2.83 -12.24
C SER A 8 -5.51 2.32 -10.82
N GLN A 9 -6.35 3.03 -10.09
CA GLN A 9 -6.89 2.60 -8.80
C GLN A 9 -8.41 2.81 -8.80
N MET A 10 -9.07 2.21 -9.80
CA MET A 10 -10.53 2.27 -9.96
C MET A 10 -11.00 1.09 -10.79
N ILE A 11 -11.53 0.07 -10.12
CA ILE A 11 -12.08 -1.12 -10.75
C ILE A 11 -13.49 -0.81 -11.24
N ARG A 12 -13.75 -1.12 -12.52
CA ARG A 12 -15.05 -0.86 -13.15
C ARG A 12 -16.06 -1.96 -12.81
N THR A 13 -17.34 -1.68 -13.00
CA THR A 13 -18.45 -2.61 -12.73
C THR A 13 -18.62 -3.73 -13.78
N LEU A 14 -17.63 -3.94 -14.65
CA LEU A 14 -17.70 -5.00 -15.66
C LEU A 14 -17.30 -6.34 -15.02
N ALA A 15 -17.99 -7.43 -15.39
CA ALA A 15 -17.72 -8.75 -14.82
C ALA A 15 -16.24 -9.17 -15.00
N ASP A 16 -15.63 -8.90 -16.15
CA ASP A 16 -14.23 -9.25 -16.42
C ASP A 16 -13.22 -8.42 -15.61
N GLU A 17 -13.62 -7.25 -15.11
CA GLU A 17 -12.82 -6.46 -14.18
C GLU A 17 -12.92 -7.04 -12.78
N VAL A 18 -14.13 -7.42 -12.37
CA VAL A 18 -14.39 -8.01 -11.06
C VAL A 18 -13.64 -9.34 -10.93
N ASP A 19 -13.70 -10.20 -11.95
CA ASP A 19 -12.98 -11.48 -11.96
C ASP A 19 -11.46 -11.30 -11.92
N ARG A 20 -10.93 -10.19 -12.45
CA ARG A 20 -9.47 -9.95 -12.54
C ARG A 20 -8.91 -9.28 -11.30
N TYR A 21 -9.64 -8.31 -10.74
CA TYR A 21 -9.13 -7.39 -9.73
C TYR A 21 -9.88 -7.46 -8.41
N GLY A 22 -11.01 -8.15 -8.33
CA GLY A 22 -11.89 -8.14 -7.16
C GLY A 22 -13.03 -7.13 -7.30
N PRO A 23 -13.84 -6.90 -6.25
CA PRO A 23 -15.04 -6.08 -6.35
C PRO A 23 -14.76 -4.66 -6.86
N TYR A 24 -15.71 -4.13 -7.62
CA TYR A 24 -15.63 -2.79 -8.20
C TYR A 24 -15.43 -1.72 -7.14
N SER A 25 -14.71 -0.65 -7.50
CA SER A 25 -14.38 0.41 -6.56
C SER A 25 -15.60 1.28 -6.24
N LEU A 26 -15.72 1.67 -4.97
CA LEU A 26 -16.74 2.56 -4.44
C LEU A 26 -16.16 3.95 -4.15
N ALA A 27 -17.00 4.97 -4.27
CA ALA A 27 -16.57 6.36 -4.06
C ALA A 27 -15.98 6.60 -2.64
N VAL A 28 -16.52 5.90 -1.64
CA VAL A 28 -16.08 6.00 -0.23
C VAL A 28 -14.60 5.65 -0.04
N GLU A 29 -14.06 4.76 -0.87
CA GLU A 29 -12.69 4.26 -0.74
C GLU A 29 -11.65 5.33 -1.11
N SER A 30 -12.04 6.28 -1.96
CA SER A 30 -11.21 7.42 -2.37
C SER A 30 -11.58 8.73 -1.65
N GLN A 31 -12.38 8.67 -0.59
CA GLN A 31 -12.88 9.86 0.13
C GLN A 31 -11.73 10.76 0.65
N TYR A 32 -10.60 10.16 1.03
CA TYR A 32 -9.45 10.87 1.60
C TYR A 32 -8.32 11.10 0.59
N ASP A 33 -8.47 10.67 -0.67
CA ASP A 33 -7.43 10.83 -1.68
C ASP A 33 -7.38 12.26 -2.21
N ARG A 34 -6.25 12.94 -1.98
CA ARG A 34 -6.02 14.32 -2.42
C ARG A 34 -4.66 14.45 -3.13
N PRO A 35 -4.61 14.48 -4.49
CA PRO A 35 -5.72 14.23 -5.43
C PRO A 35 -6.12 12.75 -5.50
N MET A 36 -7.24 12.48 -6.17
CA MET A 36 -7.69 11.11 -6.45
C MET A 36 -6.71 10.35 -7.36
N GLN A 37 -6.63 9.02 -7.16
CA GLN A 37 -5.67 8.14 -7.85
C GLN A 37 -6.31 7.18 -8.87
N TRP A 38 -7.54 7.42 -9.30
CA TRP A 38 -8.34 6.50 -10.14
C TRP A 38 -7.64 6.09 -11.45
N GLY A 39 -6.73 6.91 -11.95
CA GLY A 39 -5.97 6.67 -13.18
C GLY A 39 -6.80 6.93 -14.44
N SER A 40 -6.10 7.05 -15.55
CA SER A 40 -6.71 7.30 -16.88
C SER A 40 -6.16 6.37 -17.97
N LYS A 41 -5.21 5.52 -17.61
CA LYS A 41 -4.55 4.55 -18.49
C LYS A 41 -4.13 3.32 -17.70
N ARG A 42 -4.14 2.17 -18.37
CA ARG A 42 -3.66 0.89 -17.85
C ARG A 42 -2.63 0.30 -18.81
N THR A 43 -1.37 0.67 -18.59
CA THR A 43 -0.22 -0.03 -19.20
C THR A 43 0.12 -1.26 -18.35
N GLY A 44 0.09 -1.09 -17.02
CA GLY A 44 0.10 -2.17 -16.05
C GLY A 44 -1.29 -2.41 -15.45
N PRO A 45 -1.41 -3.43 -14.56
CA PRO A 45 -2.68 -3.79 -13.93
C PRO A 45 -3.25 -2.69 -13.00
N ASP A 46 -4.54 -2.75 -12.70
CA ASP A 46 -5.16 -1.92 -11.66
C ASP A 46 -4.61 -2.29 -10.26
N LEU A 47 -4.44 -1.30 -9.38
CA LEU A 47 -3.85 -1.45 -8.05
C LEU A 47 -4.85 -1.29 -6.90
N ALA A 48 -6.14 -1.02 -7.14
CA ALA A 48 -7.12 -0.71 -6.09
C ALA A 48 -7.34 -1.83 -5.05
N ARG A 49 -6.86 -3.04 -5.34
CA ARG A 49 -7.00 -4.26 -4.53
C ARG A 49 -5.69 -5.05 -4.46
N VAL A 50 -4.55 -4.36 -4.50
CA VAL A 50 -3.25 -5.03 -4.46
C VAL A 50 -2.79 -5.36 -3.04
N GLY A 51 -3.35 -4.70 -2.03
CA GLY A 51 -2.98 -4.93 -0.64
C GLY A 51 -3.19 -6.37 -0.23
N GLY A 52 -2.16 -7.01 0.34
CA GLY A 52 -2.17 -8.42 0.73
C GLY A 52 -2.12 -9.42 -0.43
N LYS A 53 -2.08 -8.98 -1.69
CA LYS A 53 -2.00 -9.90 -2.86
C LYS A 53 -0.59 -10.40 -3.13
N TYR A 54 0.42 -9.58 -2.82
CA TYR A 54 1.83 -9.91 -2.98
C TYR A 54 2.58 -9.59 -1.68
N SER A 55 3.64 -10.34 -1.40
CA SER A 55 4.47 -10.08 -0.23
C SER A 55 5.28 -8.80 -0.39
N ASP A 56 5.69 -8.22 0.74
CA ASP A 56 6.61 -7.08 0.78
C ASP A 56 7.90 -7.36 0.00
N VAL A 57 8.44 -8.57 0.15
CA VAL A 57 9.62 -9.04 -0.58
C VAL A 57 9.37 -9.05 -2.09
N TRP A 58 8.20 -9.54 -2.54
CA TRP A 58 7.85 -9.49 -3.96
C TRP A 58 7.77 -8.06 -4.46
N HIS A 59 7.16 -7.15 -3.70
CA HIS A 59 7.10 -5.73 -4.07
C HIS A 59 8.50 -5.11 -4.14
N ALA A 60 9.38 -5.39 -3.17
CA ALA A 60 10.76 -4.91 -3.16
C ALA A 60 11.55 -5.41 -4.39
N MET A 61 11.45 -6.71 -4.72
CA MET A 61 12.07 -7.28 -5.91
C MET A 61 11.51 -6.68 -7.20
N HIS A 62 10.19 -6.57 -7.29
CA HIS A 62 9.51 -6.00 -8.44
C HIS A 62 9.88 -4.53 -8.66
N MET A 63 9.99 -3.72 -7.60
CA MET A 63 10.41 -2.31 -7.72
C MET A 63 11.89 -2.19 -8.08
N ASN A 64 12.75 -3.06 -7.54
CA ASN A 64 14.17 -3.07 -7.88
C ASN A 64 14.39 -3.38 -9.36
N ASN A 65 13.72 -4.41 -9.88
CA ASN A 65 13.71 -4.75 -11.29
C ASN A 65 12.49 -5.63 -11.62
N PRO A 66 11.45 -5.07 -12.27
CA PRO A 66 10.21 -5.80 -12.56
C PRO A 66 10.42 -7.07 -13.38
N ARG A 67 11.47 -7.11 -14.21
CA ARG A 67 11.77 -8.22 -15.12
C ARG A 67 12.36 -9.44 -14.41
N ASP A 68 12.79 -9.30 -13.16
CA ASP A 68 13.31 -10.44 -12.39
C ASP A 68 12.19 -11.33 -11.86
N VAL A 69 10.98 -10.77 -11.65
CA VAL A 69 9.80 -11.51 -11.17
C VAL A 69 8.69 -11.63 -12.23
N VAL A 70 8.67 -10.75 -13.23
CA VAL A 70 7.76 -10.78 -14.37
C VAL A 70 8.58 -10.50 -15.65
N PRO A 71 9.14 -11.52 -16.32
CA PRO A 71 10.09 -11.35 -17.43
C PRO A 71 9.58 -10.45 -18.57
N GLU A 72 8.28 -10.48 -18.84
CA GLU A 72 7.61 -9.69 -19.89
C GLU A 72 7.24 -8.27 -19.45
N SER A 73 7.55 -7.87 -18.21
CA SER A 73 7.18 -6.57 -17.67
C SER A 73 7.79 -5.43 -18.49
N ASN A 74 6.95 -4.44 -18.80
CA ASN A 74 7.33 -3.18 -19.42
C ASN A 74 7.44 -2.04 -18.39
N MET A 75 7.25 -2.34 -17.10
CA MET A 75 7.40 -1.36 -16.04
C MET A 75 8.88 -0.95 -15.91
N PRO A 76 9.19 0.35 -15.75
CA PRO A 76 10.54 0.79 -15.43
C PRO A 76 11.03 0.22 -14.09
N ALA A 77 12.34 0.04 -13.96
CA ALA A 77 12.96 -0.28 -12.67
C ALA A 77 13.11 0.98 -11.81
N TYR A 78 12.88 0.86 -10.50
CA TYR A 78 12.96 1.94 -9.50
C TYR A 78 13.99 1.64 -8.37
N PRO A 79 15.22 1.19 -8.65
CA PRO A 79 16.20 0.75 -7.64
C PRO A 79 16.78 1.89 -6.78
N TRP A 80 16.43 3.14 -7.05
CA TRP A 80 16.80 4.27 -6.19
C TRP A 80 15.91 4.38 -4.95
N LEU A 81 14.67 3.86 -4.99
CA LEU A 81 13.76 3.91 -3.85
C LEU A 81 14.36 3.25 -2.60
N ALA A 82 15.09 2.14 -2.77
CA ALA A 82 15.78 1.44 -1.69
C ALA A 82 17.01 2.19 -1.12
N ARG A 83 17.41 3.32 -1.72
CA ARG A 83 18.60 4.09 -1.33
C ARG A 83 18.28 5.54 -0.98
N THR A 84 17.05 5.99 -1.27
CA THR A 84 16.57 7.32 -0.89
C THR A 84 15.87 7.22 0.45
N GLN A 85 16.30 8.03 1.41
CA GLN A 85 15.64 8.09 2.73
C GLN A 85 14.41 9.00 2.67
N VAL A 86 13.36 8.63 3.40
CA VAL A 86 12.17 9.47 3.56
C VAL A 86 12.49 10.67 4.46
N ASP A 87 12.05 11.86 4.07
CA ASP A 87 12.04 13.03 4.97
C ASP A 87 10.87 12.92 5.94
N VAL A 88 11.11 12.22 7.05
CA VAL A 88 10.11 12.02 8.11
C VAL A 88 9.71 13.32 8.82
N SER A 89 10.52 14.37 8.72
CA SER A 89 10.27 15.64 9.41
C SER A 89 9.12 16.45 8.78
N ALA A 90 8.86 16.23 7.49
CA ALA A 90 7.78 16.90 6.76
C ALA A 90 6.39 16.28 7.01
N LEU A 91 6.33 15.06 7.59
CA LEU A 91 5.09 14.29 7.67
C LEU A 91 4.02 14.95 8.52
N SER A 92 4.37 15.54 9.66
CA SER A 92 3.42 16.29 10.50
C SER A 92 2.76 17.43 9.71
N ALA A 93 3.51 18.12 8.86
CA ALA A 93 2.94 19.19 8.02
C ALA A 93 1.99 18.64 6.94
N HIS A 94 2.30 17.47 6.35
CA HIS A 94 1.42 16.79 5.42
C HIS A 94 0.12 16.33 6.08
N LEU A 95 0.18 15.72 7.27
CA LEU A 95 -1.01 15.29 8.01
C LEU A 95 -1.87 16.49 8.43
N ALA A 96 -1.26 17.59 8.88
CA ALA A 96 -1.99 18.83 9.20
C ALA A 96 -2.69 19.42 7.96
N ALA A 97 -2.05 19.38 6.79
CA ALA A 97 -2.67 19.82 5.54
C ALA A 97 -3.87 18.92 5.18
N GLN A 98 -3.75 17.60 5.33
CA GLN A 98 -4.86 16.67 5.10
C GLN A 98 -6.00 16.85 6.10
N GLN A 99 -5.67 17.11 7.38
CA GLN A 99 -6.64 17.46 8.41
C GLN A 99 -7.46 18.69 8.01
N ALA A 100 -6.79 19.75 7.55
CA ALA A 100 -7.46 20.96 7.05
C ALA A 100 -8.36 20.71 5.82
N LEU A 101 -8.10 19.64 5.06
CA LEU A 101 -8.89 19.21 3.90
C LEU A 101 -10.04 18.23 4.27
N GLY A 102 -10.20 17.92 5.55
CA GLY A 102 -11.29 17.10 6.10
C GLY A 102 -10.94 15.63 6.32
N VAL A 103 -9.67 15.23 6.21
CA VAL A 103 -9.22 13.90 6.65
C VAL A 103 -9.20 13.88 8.19
N PRO A 104 -9.76 12.87 8.87
CA PRO A 104 -9.97 12.90 10.32
C PRO A 104 -8.70 12.57 11.14
N TYR A 105 -7.56 13.16 10.79
CA TYR A 105 -6.36 13.08 11.62
C TYR A 105 -6.56 13.87 12.92
N THR A 106 -6.14 13.32 14.05
CA THR A 106 -6.11 14.05 15.34
C THR A 106 -4.79 14.79 15.51
N ASP A 107 -4.74 15.74 16.45
CA ASP A 107 -3.52 16.49 16.75
C ASP A 107 -2.42 15.57 17.29
N GLU A 108 -2.79 14.50 17.99
CA GLU A 108 -1.88 13.45 18.45
C GLU A 108 -1.28 12.69 17.27
N MET A 109 -2.08 12.27 16.29
CA MET A 109 -1.57 11.62 15.06
C MET A 109 -0.57 12.51 14.31
N ILE A 110 -0.84 13.82 14.24
CA ILE A 110 0.06 14.79 13.62
C ILE A 110 1.37 14.90 14.41
N ALA A 111 1.30 14.93 15.74
CA ALA A 111 2.47 15.01 16.61
C ALA A 111 3.30 13.71 16.63
N ASP A 112 2.68 12.56 16.39
CA ASP A 112 3.31 11.24 16.35
C ASP A 112 3.79 10.83 14.95
N ALA A 113 3.40 11.53 13.88
CA ALA A 113 3.65 11.17 12.48
C ALA A 113 5.07 10.63 12.21
N SER A 114 6.12 11.35 12.60
CA SER A 114 7.50 10.90 12.37
C SER A 114 7.87 9.65 13.18
N ARG A 115 7.38 9.53 14.42
CA ARG A 115 7.60 8.34 15.26
C ARG A 115 6.85 7.14 14.71
N ASP A 116 5.61 7.34 14.28
CA ASP A 116 4.79 6.30 13.68
C ASP A 116 5.41 5.77 12.40
N THR A 117 5.90 6.63 11.52
CA THR A 117 6.60 6.18 10.30
C THR A 117 7.84 5.33 10.62
N LEU A 118 8.62 5.71 11.64
CA LEU A 118 9.75 4.89 12.08
C LEU A 118 9.27 3.56 12.64
N GLY A 119 8.24 3.56 13.49
CA GLY A 119 7.65 2.34 14.05
C GLY A 119 7.10 1.40 12.98
N GLN A 120 6.38 1.94 11.99
CA GLN A 120 5.75 1.18 10.93
C GLN A 120 6.73 0.32 10.12
N ALA A 121 7.94 0.84 9.90
CA ALA A 121 9.01 0.17 9.15
C ALA A 121 9.97 -0.65 10.05
N THR A 122 9.77 -0.65 11.37
CA THR A 122 10.66 -1.32 12.33
C THR A 122 9.87 -2.16 13.35
N PRO A 123 9.36 -3.34 12.95
CA PRO A 123 8.37 -4.12 13.72
C PRO A 123 8.79 -4.49 15.15
N ASP A 124 10.09 -4.61 15.41
CA ASP A 124 10.62 -4.97 16.73
C ASP A 124 10.98 -3.76 17.62
N SER A 125 10.52 -2.55 17.27
CA SER A 125 10.84 -1.33 18.01
C SER A 125 9.79 -0.93 19.05
N ASP A 126 10.20 -0.14 20.04
CA ASP A 126 9.27 0.51 20.98
C ASP A 126 8.25 1.41 20.25
N ASN A 127 8.66 2.05 19.15
CA ASN A 127 7.77 2.87 18.33
C ASN A 127 6.70 2.03 17.63
N ALA A 128 7.04 0.83 17.12
CA ALA A 128 6.08 -0.10 16.53
C ALA A 128 5.03 -0.55 17.56
N SER A 129 5.48 -0.93 18.76
CA SER A 129 4.59 -1.32 19.85
C SER A 129 3.63 -0.18 20.23
N ALA A 130 4.15 1.04 20.35
CA ALA A 130 3.34 2.21 20.67
C ALA A 130 2.36 2.58 19.53
N MET A 131 2.75 2.38 18.27
CA MET A 131 1.90 2.59 17.11
C MET A 131 0.75 1.58 17.07
N ALA A 132 1.03 0.30 17.31
CA ALA A 132 0.02 -0.74 17.40
C ALA A 132 -0.99 -0.48 18.54
N GLU A 133 -0.53 0.03 19.68
CA GLU A 133 -1.42 0.44 20.77
C GLU A 133 -2.33 1.62 20.38
N ARG A 134 -1.82 2.59 19.59
CA ARG A 134 -2.59 3.74 19.13
C ARG A 134 -3.63 3.40 18.06
N TYR A 135 -3.26 2.57 17.09
CA TYR A 135 -4.04 2.37 15.87
C TYR A 135 -4.70 1.00 15.74
N GLY A 136 -4.35 0.05 16.63
CA GLY A 136 -4.92 -1.29 16.67
C GLY A 136 -4.09 -2.33 15.91
N GLU A 137 -4.49 -3.59 16.08
CA GLU A 137 -3.78 -4.77 15.57
C GLU A 137 -3.78 -4.91 14.04
N ASP A 138 -4.75 -4.30 13.36
CA ASP A 138 -4.85 -4.30 11.89
C ASP A 138 -3.83 -3.36 11.22
N THR A 139 -3.12 -2.56 12.02
CA THR A 139 -2.10 -1.62 11.52
C THR A 139 -0.94 -2.39 10.91
N GLN A 140 -0.70 -2.18 9.62
CA GLN A 140 0.40 -2.81 8.91
C GLN A 140 1.74 -2.26 9.40
N ILE A 141 2.51 -3.11 10.07
CA ILE A 141 3.87 -2.87 10.56
C ILE A 141 4.74 -4.00 10.03
N SER A 142 5.80 -3.67 9.28
CA SER A 142 6.66 -4.66 8.62
C SER A 142 8.05 -4.09 8.34
N ALA A 143 9.01 -4.98 8.08
CA ALA A 143 10.27 -4.60 7.46
C ALA A 143 10.07 -4.62 5.93
N PHE A 144 9.38 -3.61 5.40
CA PHE A 144 8.82 -3.62 4.05
C PHE A 144 9.87 -3.85 2.94
N ASP A 145 11.05 -3.23 3.02
CA ASP A 145 12.15 -3.50 2.08
C ASP A 145 13.18 -4.53 2.60
N GLY A 146 12.97 -5.06 3.81
CA GLY A 146 13.87 -5.97 4.51
C GLY A 146 14.97 -5.29 5.33
N VAL A 147 15.04 -3.95 5.37
CA VAL A 147 16.07 -3.17 6.08
C VAL A 147 15.45 -2.30 7.17
N THR A 148 15.72 -2.63 8.43
CA THR A 148 15.14 -1.91 9.59
C THR A 148 16.04 -0.79 10.14
N THR A 149 17.16 -0.48 9.50
CA THR A 149 18.12 0.53 9.99
C THR A 149 17.78 1.96 9.60
N SER A 150 16.93 2.14 8.58
CA SER A 150 16.53 3.43 8.03
C SER A 150 15.25 3.26 7.24
N VAL A 151 14.38 4.28 7.23
CA VAL A 151 13.16 4.26 6.41
C VAL A 151 13.44 4.82 5.03
N THR A 152 13.22 4.00 4.01
CA THR A 152 13.47 4.35 2.61
C THR A 152 12.17 4.72 1.88
N GLU A 153 12.29 5.37 0.71
CA GLU A 153 11.15 5.60 -0.17
C GLU A 153 10.52 4.27 -0.63
N LEU A 154 11.29 3.17 -0.65
CA LEU A 154 10.77 1.84 -0.96
C LEU A 154 9.87 1.33 0.16
N ASP A 155 10.25 1.50 1.43
CA ASP A 155 9.39 1.15 2.57
C ASP A 155 8.05 1.88 2.49
N ALA A 156 8.08 3.21 2.29
CA ALA A 156 6.89 4.03 2.19
C ALA A 156 5.99 3.62 1.02
N LEU A 157 6.57 3.25 -0.13
CA LEU A 157 5.81 2.80 -1.29
C LEU A 157 5.15 1.44 -1.03
N ILE A 158 5.86 0.48 -0.44
CA ILE A 158 5.31 -0.83 -0.15
C ILE A 158 4.22 -0.73 0.92
N ALA A 159 4.44 0.04 1.99
CA ALA A 159 3.42 0.31 3.00
C ALA A 159 2.15 0.91 2.38
N TYR A 160 2.29 1.85 1.44
CA TYR A 160 1.16 2.39 0.68
C TYR A 160 0.44 1.31 -0.14
N LEU A 161 1.17 0.49 -0.90
CA LEU A 161 0.60 -0.56 -1.74
C LEU A 161 -0.14 -1.61 -0.90
N GLN A 162 0.36 -1.96 0.28
CA GLN A 162 -0.26 -2.93 1.18
C GLN A 162 -1.61 -2.46 1.75
N VAL A 163 -1.83 -1.14 1.82
CA VAL A 163 -3.10 -0.57 2.30
C VAL A 163 -4.19 -0.53 1.22
N LEU A 164 -3.82 -0.64 -0.07
CA LEU A 164 -4.77 -0.47 -1.17
C LEU A 164 -5.83 -1.57 -1.21
N GLY A 165 -7.07 -1.17 -0.92
CA GLY A 165 -8.24 -2.04 -0.88
C GLY A 165 -8.51 -2.70 0.47
N GLN A 166 -7.79 -2.30 1.51
CA GLN A 166 -7.88 -2.88 2.87
C GLN A 166 -8.53 -1.93 3.90
N LEU A 167 -8.75 -0.65 3.54
CA LEU A 167 -9.28 0.36 4.48
C LEU A 167 -10.79 0.24 4.76
N THR A 168 -11.52 -0.54 3.96
CA THR A 168 -12.94 -0.77 4.16
C THR A 168 -13.43 -2.01 3.42
N ASP A 169 -14.36 -2.71 4.06
CA ASP A 169 -15.03 -3.90 3.56
C ASP A 169 -16.23 -3.53 2.66
N ALA A 170 -16.53 -2.23 2.48
CA ALA A 170 -17.74 -1.76 1.81
C ALA A 170 -17.94 -2.36 0.41
N ALA A 171 -16.85 -2.61 -0.31
CA ALA A 171 -16.89 -3.21 -1.64
C ALA A 171 -17.21 -4.72 -1.64
N TYR A 172 -17.20 -5.37 -0.48
CA TYR A 172 -17.45 -6.81 -0.31
C TYR A 172 -18.83 -7.10 0.30
N ILE A 173 -19.45 -6.11 0.96
CA ILE A 173 -20.78 -6.24 1.56
C ILE A 173 -21.85 -6.32 0.46
N ASP A 174 -22.70 -7.35 0.53
CA ASP A 174 -23.82 -7.57 -0.40
C ASP A 174 -23.45 -7.60 -1.89
N THR A 175 -22.23 -8.03 -2.23
CA THR A 175 -21.77 -8.11 -3.63
C THR A 175 -21.82 -9.52 -4.21
N ALA A 176 -21.86 -9.59 -5.54
CA ALA A 176 -21.77 -10.85 -6.29
C ALA A 176 -20.32 -11.39 -6.39
N ALA A 177 -19.33 -10.62 -5.91
CA ALA A 177 -17.94 -11.06 -5.91
C ALA A 177 -17.77 -12.14 -4.82
N PRO A 178 -17.27 -13.34 -5.17
CA PRO A 178 -17.16 -14.45 -4.22
C PRO A 178 -15.96 -14.34 -3.28
N GLU A 179 -14.99 -13.49 -3.60
CA GLU A 179 -13.73 -13.36 -2.87
C GLU A 179 -13.78 -12.27 -1.81
N LEU A 180 -13.24 -12.54 -0.64
CA LEU A 180 -13.02 -11.59 0.45
C LEU A 180 -11.72 -10.78 0.20
N PRO A 181 -11.46 -9.67 0.93
CA PRO A 181 -10.17 -9.01 0.89
C PRO A 181 -9.03 -10.01 1.12
N SER A 182 -7.91 -9.83 0.40
CA SER A 182 -6.73 -10.66 0.58
C SER A 182 -6.20 -10.48 2.01
N ASP A 183 -5.96 -11.57 2.73
CA ASP A 183 -5.36 -11.52 4.07
C ASP A 183 -3.87 -11.13 3.94
N PRO A 184 -3.43 -9.98 4.48
CA PRO A 184 -2.02 -9.58 4.43
C PRO A 184 -1.09 -10.61 5.07
N ALA A 185 -1.56 -11.38 6.06
CA ALA A 185 -0.78 -12.45 6.69
C ALA A 185 -0.58 -13.68 5.77
N SER A 186 -1.42 -13.84 4.74
CA SER A 186 -1.35 -14.96 3.80
C SER A 186 -0.35 -14.75 2.65
N ALA A 187 0.01 -13.50 2.34
CA ALA A 187 0.93 -13.15 1.26
C ALA A 187 2.35 -13.70 1.47
N GLY A 188 2.78 -13.90 2.72
CA GLY A 188 4.06 -14.50 3.08
C GLY A 188 4.18 -16.00 2.76
N ALA A 189 3.06 -16.71 2.58
CA ALA A 189 3.04 -18.15 2.34
C ALA A 189 3.11 -18.55 0.86
N ALA A 190 2.80 -17.64 -0.07
CA ALA A 190 2.68 -17.96 -1.50
C ALA A 190 4.02 -18.11 -2.24
N VAL A 191 5.13 -17.66 -1.66
CA VAL A 191 6.48 -17.83 -2.25
C VAL A 191 6.94 -19.29 -2.16
N ASP A 192 6.40 -20.08 -1.22
CA ASP A 192 6.82 -21.46 -0.97
C ASP A 192 6.14 -22.50 -1.89
N GLN A 193 5.18 -22.09 -2.73
CA GLN A 193 4.44 -22.99 -3.64
C GLN A 193 4.74 -22.79 -5.13
N ALA A 194 5.72 -21.94 -5.47
CA ALA A 194 6.19 -21.77 -6.84
C ALA A 194 7.46 -22.60 -7.16
N GLU A 195 7.97 -23.39 -6.21
CA GLU A 195 9.15 -24.25 -6.37
C GLU A 195 8.83 -25.76 -6.50
N GLU A 196 7.59 -26.15 -6.83
CA GLU A 196 7.23 -27.55 -7.16
C GLU A 196 6.66 -27.75 -8.57
#